data_AF-D9S0M9-F1
#
_entry.id   AF-D9S0M9-F1
#
_cell.length_a   1.000
_cell.length_b   1.000
_cell.length_c   1.000
_cell.angle_alpha   90.00
_cell.angle_beta   90.00
_cell.angle_gamma   90.00
#
_symmetry.space_group_name_H-M   'P 1'
#
loop_
_entity.id
_entity.type
_entity.pdbx_description
1 polymer ?
#
loop_
_entity_poly.entity_id
_entity_poly.type
_entity_poly.pdbx_seq_one_letter_code
_entity_poly.pdbx_strand_id
1 'polypeptide(L)'
;MKRFKKLLVTLLVLTFVLSTVSVGFAATTETSPSVVRAKALGILKGDEKGNLNLDKPITRAEAITLIIRISGLESSANLMKGQTKFKDVPATHWATGYINLGVGQGILKGYPDGTFKPNNNVTYAEMKYSLLMSKQKIKIS
;
A
#
# COMPACT_ATOMS: atom_id res chain seq x y z
N MET A 1 20.50 -37.86 -50.09
CA MET A 1 20.95 -36.45 -49.94
C MET A 1 19.82 -35.40 -49.94
N LYS A 2 18.76 -35.50 -50.74
CA LYS A 2 17.69 -34.46 -50.80
C LYS A 2 16.88 -34.29 -49.50
N ARG A 3 16.65 -35.36 -48.72
CA ARG A 3 15.93 -35.28 -47.43
C ARG A 3 16.77 -34.71 -46.28
N PHE A 4 18.09 -34.94 -46.31
CA PHE A 4 19.04 -34.38 -45.34
C PHE A 4 19.18 -32.85 -45.48
N LYS A 5 19.21 -32.35 -46.73
CA LYS A 5 19.20 -30.91 -47.01
C LYS A 5 17.92 -30.21 -46.52
N LYS A 6 16.76 -30.89 -46.56
CA LYS A 6 15.49 -30.34 -46.03
C LYS A 6 15.47 -30.27 -44.50
N LEU A 7 16.01 -31.29 -43.82
CA LEU A 7 16.15 -31.32 -42.36
C LEU A 7 17.13 -30.25 -41.83
N LEU A 8 18.21 -29.99 -42.56
CA LEU A 8 19.19 -28.97 -42.19
C LEU A 8 18.64 -27.54 -42.35
N VAL A 9 17.81 -27.31 -43.38
CA VAL A 9 17.12 -26.03 -43.59
C VAL A 9 16.04 -25.77 -42.53
N THR A 10 15.30 -26.80 -42.11
CA THR A 10 14.31 -26.63 -41.02
C THR A 10 14.97 -26.36 -39.66
N LEU A 11 16.15 -26.93 -39.40
CA LEU A 11 16.91 -26.66 -38.18
C LEU A 11 17.46 -25.22 -38.16
N LEU A 12 17.92 -24.72 -39.31
CA LEU A 12 18.45 -23.36 -39.45
C LEU A 12 17.37 -22.27 -39.28
N VAL A 13 16.15 -22.52 -39.77
CA VAL A 13 15.00 -21.62 -39.55
C VAL A 13 14.56 -21.61 -38.10
N LEU A 14 14.63 -22.75 -37.40
CA LEU A 14 14.30 -22.84 -35.97
C LEU A 14 15.28 -22.04 -35.10
N THR A 15 16.56 -21.98 -35.48
CA THR A 15 17.56 -21.18 -34.76
C THR A 15 17.40 -19.66 -34.97
N PHE A 16 16.77 -19.22 -36.06
CA PHE A 16 16.57 -17.79 -36.33
C PHE A 16 15.35 -17.21 -35.60
N VAL A 17 14.35 -18.04 -35.27
CA VAL A 17 13.14 -17.61 -34.53
C VAL A 17 13.39 -17.43 -33.03
N LEU A 18 14.53 -17.91 -32.50
CA LEU A 18 14.85 -17.82 -31.07
C LEU A 18 15.58 -16.53 -30.65
N SER A 19 15.93 -15.64 -31.57
CA SER A 19 16.80 -14.48 -31.30
C SER A 19 16.08 -13.15 -31.01
N THR A 20 14.75 -13.12 -30.85
CA THR A 20 14.04 -11.85 -30.56
C THR A 20 13.24 -11.84 -29.26
N VAL A 21 13.52 -12.73 -28.32
CA VAL A 21 12.97 -12.56 -26.96
C VAL A 21 13.81 -11.52 -26.24
N SER A 22 13.46 -10.24 -26.40
CA SER A 22 13.96 -9.20 -25.49
C SER A 22 13.43 -9.55 -24.09
N VAL A 23 14.30 -10.05 -23.22
CA VAL A 23 13.98 -10.18 -21.80
C VAL A 23 13.93 -8.76 -21.24
N GLY A 24 12.74 -8.18 -21.23
CA GLY A 24 12.50 -6.97 -20.47
C GLY A 24 12.67 -7.30 -19.00
N PHE A 25 13.76 -6.84 -18.39
CA PHE A 25 13.91 -6.87 -16.94
C PHE A 25 12.93 -5.86 -16.33
N ALA A 26 11.68 -6.27 -16.15
CA ALA A 26 10.81 -5.60 -15.20
C ALA A 26 11.47 -5.78 -13.83
N ALA A 27 11.92 -4.67 -13.23
CA ALA A 27 12.58 -4.67 -11.94
C ALA A 27 11.83 -5.55 -10.94
N THR A 28 12.42 -6.67 -10.55
CA THR A 28 11.99 -7.39 -9.37
C THR A 28 12.25 -6.46 -8.20
N THR A 29 11.20 -5.82 -7.67
CA THR A 29 11.30 -5.20 -6.36
C THR A 29 11.73 -6.30 -5.41
N GLU A 30 12.99 -6.29 -4.97
CA GLU A 30 13.46 -7.12 -3.87
C GLU A 30 12.71 -6.66 -2.62
N THR A 31 11.47 -7.10 -2.49
CA THR A 31 10.64 -6.81 -1.34
C THR A 31 11.25 -7.55 -0.17
N SER A 32 11.85 -6.79 0.74
CA SER A 32 12.32 -7.27 2.05
C SER A 32 11.30 -8.26 2.66
N PRO A 33 11.74 -9.32 3.36
CA PRO A 33 10.83 -10.28 4.00
C PRO A 33 9.72 -9.64 4.82
N SER A 34 10.00 -8.49 5.45
CA SER A 34 9.03 -7.69 6.20
C SER A 34 7.89 -7.16 5.34
N VAL A 35 8.18 -6.71 4.11
CA VAL A 35 7.18 -6.20 3.16
C VAL A 35 6.31 -7.34 2.66
N VAL A 36 6.92 -8.49 2.31
CA VAL A 36 6.19 -9.70 1.89
C VAL A 36 5.21 -10.13 2.98
N ARG A 37 5.69 -10.19 4.23
CA ARG A 37 4.86 -10.54 5.39
C ARG A 37 3.74 -9.52 5.62
N ALA A 38 4.03 -8.22 5.57
CA ALA A 38 3.03 -7.18 5.77
C ALA A 38 1.95 -7.19 4.67
N LYS A 39 2.32 -7.51 3.43
CA LYS A 39 1.36 -7.71 2.33
C LYS A 39 0.49 -8.96 2.57
N ALA A 40 1.10 -10.07 2.95
CA ALA A 40 0.39 -11.33 3.24
C ALA A 40 -0.60 -11.18 4.42
N LEU A 41 -0.25 -10.37 5.43
CA LEU A 41 -1.13 -10.05 6.56
C LEU A 41 -2.24 -9.03 6.22
N GLY A 42 -2.30 -8.55 4.98
CA GLY A 42 -3.29 -7.55 4.56
C GLY A 42 -3.04 -6.14 5.11
N ILE A 43 -1.88 -5.90 5.74
CA ILE A 43 -1.49 -4.60 6.28
C ILE A 43 -1.18 -3.63 5.13
N LEU A 44 -0.38 -4.10 4.17
CA LEU A 44 -0.06 -3.36 2.94
C LEU A 44 -0.91 -3.86 1.77
N LYS A 45 -1.86 -3.05 1.32
CA LYS A 45 -2.74 -3.36 0.19
C LYS A 45 -2.34 -2.68 -1.12
N GLY A 46 -1.47 -1.66 -1.06
CA GLY A 46 -1.10 -0.84 -2.22
C GLY A 46 -2.19 0.14 -2.64
N ASP A 47 -1.90 0.89 -3.69
CA ASP A 47 -2.86 1.76 -4.36
C ASP A 47 -3.85 0.96 -5.24
N GLU A 48 -4.72 1.65 -5.98
CA GLU A 48 -5.72 1.02 -6.87
C GLU A 48 -5.11 0.09 -7.94
N LYS A 49 -3.83 0.30 -8.27
CA LYS A 49 -3.07 -0.52 -9.24
C LYS A 49 -2.27 -1.63 -8.55
N GLY A 50 -2.36 -1.73 -7.23
CA GLY A 50 -1.61 -2.69 -6.40
C GLY A 50 -0.16 -2.31 -6.17
N ASN A 51 0.27 -1.08 -6.52
CA ASN A 51 1.62 -0.62 -6.26
C ASN A 51 1.77 -0.21 -4.80
N LEU A 52 2.88 -0.61 -4.17
CA LEU A 52 3.15 -0.28 -2.78
C LEU A 52 3.78 1.11 -2.58
N ASN A 53 4.37 1.69 -3.63
CA ASN A 53 5.00 3.03 -3.61
C ASN A 53 5.95 3.25 -2.40
N LEU A 54 6.76 2.24 -2.05
CA LEU A 54 7.58 2.22 -0.83
C LEU A 54 8.71 3.25 -0.81
N ASP A 55 9.06 3.78 -1.97
CA ASP A 55 10.03 4.84 -2.20
C ASP A 55 9.46 6.24 -1.97
N LYS A 56 8.12 6.38 -1.88
CA LYS A 56 7.46 7.66 -1.68
C LYS A 56 7.20 7.94 -0.20
N PRO A 57 7.19 9.22 0.22
CA PRO A 57 6.69 9.59 1.53
C PRO A 57 5.25 9.12 1.72
N ILE A 58 4.95 8.66 2.92
CA ILE A 58 3.60 8.22 3.30
C ILE A 58 2.73 9.43 3.67
N THR A 59 1.52 9.47 3.13
CA THR A 59 0.53 10.50 3.46
C THR A 59 -0.11 10.22 4.82
N ARG A 60 -0.74 11.24 5.42
CA ARG A 60 -1.45 11.11 6.69
C ARG A 60 -2.62 10.14 6.62
N ALA A 61 -3.34 10.10 5.49
CA ALA A 61 -4.40 9.12 5.26
C ALA A 61 -3.85 7.68 5.19
N GLU A 62 -2.75 7.46 4.47
CA GLU A 62 -2.11 6.15 4.41
C GLU A 62 -1.55 5.72 5.77
N ALA A 63 -0.93 6.65 6.51
CA ALA A 63 -0.36 6.38 7.82
C ALA A 63 -1.43 5.94 8.82
N ILE A 64 -2.57 6.64 8.90
CA ILE A 64 -3.65 6.24 9.83
C ILE A 64 -4.26 4.90 9.42
N THR A 65 -4.43 4.64 8.13
CA THR A 65 -4.91 3.35 7.62
C THR A 65 -3.95 2.22 7.97
N LEU A 66 -2.65 2.44 7.81
CA LEU A 66 -1.62 1.46 8.14
C LEU A 66 -1.68 1.07 9.62
N ILE A 67 -1.76 2.06 10.51
CA ILE A 67 -1.79 1.82 11.96
C ILE A 67 -3.06 1.08 12.37
N ILE A 68 -4.21 1.45 11.83
CA ILE A 68 -5.48 0.76 12.10
C ILE A 68 -5.43 -0.70 11.64
N ARG A 69 -4.86 -0.99 10.46
CA ARG A 69 -4.68 -2.37 9.98
C ARG A 69 -3.71 -3.16 10.85
N ILE A 70 -2.58 -2.57 11.23
CA ILE A 70 -1.61 -3.19 12.17
C ILE A 70 -2.29 -3.50 13.51
N SER A 71 -3.24 -2.65 13.93
CA SER A 71 -3.99 -2.82 15.18
C SER A 71 -5.12 -3.86 15.08
N GLY A 72 -5.38 -4.44 13.91
CA GLY A 72 -6.49 -5.38 13.71
C GLY A 72 -7.88 -4.73 13.71
N LEU A 73 -7.96 -3.41 13.58
CA LEU A 73 -9.20 -2.64 13.73
C LEU A 73 -9.86 -2.26 12.39
N GLU A 74 -9.48 -2.93 11.29
CA GLU A 74 -10.00 -2.61 9.96
C GLU A 74 -11.51 -2.79 9.85
N SER A 75 -12.08 -3.83 10.48
CA SER A 75 -13.53 -4.02 10.54
C SER A 75 -14.23 -2.85 11.21
N SER A 76 -13.73 -2.39 12.35
CA SER A 76 -14.25 -1.22 13.07
C SER A 76 -14.14 0.05 12.23
N ALA A 77 -13.05 0.23 11.49
CA ALA A 77 -12.90 1.37 10.59
C ALA A 77 -13.92 1.34 9.45
N ASN A 78 -14.21 0.15 8.90
CA ASN A 78 -15.23 0.01 7.87
C ASN A 78 -16.64 0.39 8.36
N LEU A 79 -16.96 0.11 9.62
CA LEU A 79 -18.23 0.52 10.25
C LEU A 79 -18.31 2.03 10.50
N MET A 80 -17.17 2.71 10.60
CA MET A 80 -17.05 4.15 10.85
C MET A 80 -16.99 5.00 9.56
N LYS A 81 -17.18 4.39 8.38
CA LYS A 81 -17.23 5.11 7.10
C LYS A 81 -18.39 6.10 7.08
N GLY A 82 -18.17 7.23 6.41
CA GLY A 82 -19.20 8.28 6.27
C GLY A 82 -18.63 9.66 6.49
N GLN A 83 -19.48 10.58 6.94
CA GLN A 83 -19.09 11.96 7.16
C GLN A 83 -18.01 12.04 8.24
N THR A 84 -17.02 12.91 8.03
CA THR A 84 -16.01 13.22 9.03
C THR A 84 -16.26 14.59 9.62
N LYS A 85 -15.64 14.88 10.77
CA LYS A 85 -15.65 16.23 11.34
C LYS A 85 -14.71 17.22 10.63
N PHE A 86 -13.96 16.77 9.63
CA PHE A 86 -12.94 17.57 8.95
C PHE A 86 -13.47 18.10 7.62
N LYS A 87 -13.34 19.41 7.42
CA LYS A 87 -13.88 20.09 6.23
C LYS A 87 -13.18 19.72 4.92
N ASP A 88 -11.94 19.22 5.00
CA ASP A 88 -11.10 18.83 3.87
C ASP A 88 -11.15 17.31 3.58
N VAL A 89 -12.03 16.58 4.27
CA VAL A 89 -12.23 15.15 4.05
C VAL A 89 -13.70 14.92 3.66
N PRO A 90 -14.03 14.88 2.36
CA PRO A 90 -15.39 14.62 1.91
C PRO A 90 -15.84 13.22 2.33
N ALA A 91 -17.15 13.02 2.51
CA ALA A 91 -17.71 11.72 2.92
C ALA A 91 -17.41 10.58 1.92
N THR A 92 -17.08 10.92 0.67
CA THR A 92 -16.65 9.98 -0.39
C THR A 92 -15.17 9.61 -0.30
N HIS A 93 -14.38 10.26 0.56
CA HIS A 93 -12.96 9.96 0.67
C HIS A 93 -12.74 8.55 1.22
N TRP A 94 -11.91 7.75 0.55
CA TRP A 94 -11.66 6.33 0.86
C TRP A 94 -11.22 6.11 2.31
N ALA A 95 -10.49 7.07 2.89
CA ALA A 95 -9.95 7.00 4.24
C ALA A 95 -10.93 7.39 5.36
N THR A 96 -12.16 7.80 5.07
CA THR A 96 -13.12 8.37 6.07
C THR A 96 -13.25 7.52 7.33
N GLY A 97 -13.48 6.22 7.17
CA GLY A 97 -13.63 5.30 8.29
C GLY A 97 -12.37 5.16 9.15
N TYR A 98 -11.19 5.11 8.51
CA TYR A 98 -9.90 5.06 9.20
C TYR A 98 -9.60 6.38 9.93
N ILE A 99 -9.92 7.51 9.30
CA ILE A 99 -9.77 8.84 9.88
C ILE A 99 -10.68 8.98 11.11
N ASN A 100 -11.97 8.65 10.98
CA ASN A 100 -12.94 8.74 12.07
C ASN A 100 -12.51 7.88 13.26
N LEU A 101 -12.17 6.62 13.02
CA LEU A 101 -11.73 5.71 14.08
C LEU A 101 -10.41 6.15 14.71
N GLY A 102 -9.39 6.39 13.90
CA GLY A 102 -8.05 6.71 14.40
C GLY A 102 -7.99 8.04 15.14
N VAL A 103 -8.77 9.04 14.70
CA VAL A 103 -8.91 10.31 15.43
C VAL A 103 -9.72 10.12 16.70
N GLY A 104 -10.81 9.33 16.68
CA GLY A 104 -11.59 9.00 17.87
C GLY A 104 -10.77 8.28 18.94
N GLN A 105 -9.80 7.45 18.52
CA GLN A 105 -8.88 6.76 19.43
C GLN A 105 -7.65 7.59 19.83
N GLY A 106 -7.45 8.78 19.25
CA GLY A 106 -6.31 9.64 19.52
C GLY A 106 -4.99 9.17 18.90
N ILE A 107 -5.05 8.28 17.90
CA ILE A 107 -3.88 7.77 17.16
C ILE A 107 -3.25 8.90 16.36
N LEU A 108 -4.05 9.65 15.61
CA LEU A 108 -3.64 10.87 14.94
C LEU A 108 -4.66 11.97 15.25
N LYS A 109 -4.20 13.21 15.27
CA LYS A 109 -5.04 14.38 15.51
C LYS A 109 -5.15 15.19 14.23
N GLY A 110 -6.31 15.80 14.02
CA GLY A 110 -6.44 16.87 13.04
C GLY A 110 -5.87 18.18 13.56
N TYR A 111 -5.91 19.18 12.71
CA TYR A 111 -5.37 20.51 12.97
C TYR A 111 -6.42 21.43 13.60
N PRO A 112 -6.00 22.50 14.32
CA PRO A 112 -6.91 23.47 14.94
C PRO A 112 -7.83 24.19 13.94
N ASP A 113 -7.43 24.24 12.67
CA ASP A 113 -8.20 24.86 11.57
C ASP A 113 -9.39 24.00 11.09
N GLY A 114 -9.65 22.86 11.73
CA GLY A 114 -10.71 21.92 11.39
C GLY A 114 -10.37 21.00 10.20
N THR A 115 -9.10 20.90 9.83
CA THR A 115 -8.64 20.01 8.74
C THR A 115 -7.93 18.76 9.25
N PHE A 116 -7.88 17.73 8.41
CA PHE A 116 -7.05 16.54 8.65
C PHE A 116 -5.78 16.53 7.80
N LYS A 117 -5.82 17.15 6.62
CA LYS A 117 -4.81 17.17 5.56
C LYS A 117 -4.44 15.76 5.09
N PRO A 118 -5.40 14.99 4.54
CA PRO A 118 -5.20 13.57 4.25
C PRO A 118 -4.04 13.30 3.28
N ASN A 119 -3.81 14.22 2.34
CA ASN A 119 -2.78 14.12 1.29
C ASN A 119 -1.43 14.70 1.71
N ASN A 120 -1.32 15.35 2.87
CA ASN A 120 -0.04 15.82 3.36
C ASN A 120 0.79 14.64 3.85
N ASN A 121 2.11 14.75 3.68
CA ASN A 121 3.04 13.77 4.23
C ASN A 121 2.97 13.77 5.76
N VAL A 122 2.96 12.58 6.35
CA VAL A 122 3.08 12.46 7.81
C VAL A 122 4.52 12.75 8.22
N THR A 123 4.71 13.50 9.30
CA THR A 123 6.05 13.71 9.86
C THR A 123 6.51 12.49 10.64
N TYR A 124 7.83 12.32 10.78
CA TYR A 124 8.39 11.24 11.61
C TYR A 124 7.89 11.30 13.07
N ALA A 125 7.75 12.50 13.62
CA ALA A 125 7.24 12.72 14.98
C ALA A 125 5.78 12.27 15.12
N GLU A 126 4.92 12.61 14.15
CA GLU A 126 3.52 12.16 14.12
C GLU A 126 3.43 10.64 13.97
N MET A 127 4.24 10.03 13.10
CA MET A 127 4.27 8.58 12.95
C MET A 127 4.71 7.88 14.24
N LYS A 128 5.75 8.39 14.91
CA LYS A 128 6.21 7.84 16.20
C LYS A 128 5.15 7.98 17.29
N TYR A 129 4.52 9.14 17.39
CA TYR A 129 3.44 9.39 18.34
C TYR A 129 2.26 8.43 18.11
N SER A 130 1.81 8.33 16.87
CA SER A 130 0.66 7.50 16.52
C SER A 130 0.87 6.01 16.79
N LEU A 131 2.11 5.52 16.57
CA LEU A 131 2.49 4.15 16.92
C LEU A 131 2.47 3.91 18.44
N LEU A 132 2.94 4.89 19.23
CA LEU A 132 2.91 4.79 20.69
C LEU A 132 1.46 4.76 21.22
N MET A 133 0.59 5.62 20.69
CA MET A 133 -0.81 5.70 21.09
C MET A 133 -1.59 4.43 20.72
N SER A 134 -1.36 3.88 19.53
CA SER A 134 -1.96 2.60 19.11
C SER A 134 -1.61 1.47 20.07
N LYS A 135 -0.33 1.32 20.44
CA LYS A 135 0.11 0.28 21.40
C LYS A 135 -0.52 0.44 22.78
N GLN A 136 -0.66 1.68 23.25
CA GLN A 136 -1.25 1.93 24.57
C GLN A 136 -2.69 1.45 24.60
N LYS A 137 -3.49 1.72 23.57
CA LYS A 137 -4.92 1.39 23.52
C LYS A 137 -5.20 -0.10 23.31
N ILE A 138 -4.37 -0.80 22.54
CA ILE A 138 -4.51 -2.26 22.33
C ILE A 138 -4.30 -3.03 23.64
N LYS A 139 -3.45 -2.54 24.55
CA LYS A 139 -3.17 -3.22 25.83
C LYS A 139 -4.27 -3.04 26.90
N ILE A 140 -5.25 -2.18 26.65
CA ILE A 140 -6.35 -1.87 27.60
C ILE A 140 -7.69 -2.45 27.15
N SER A 141 -7.72 -3.19 26.04
CA SER A 141 -8.87 -3.95 25.56
C SER A 141 -8.58 -5.44 25.65
#